data_AF-A0A956C9L7-F1
#
_entry.id   AF-A0A956C9L7-F1
#
_cell.length_a   1.000
_cell.length_b   1.000
_cell.length_c   1.000
_cell.angle_alpha   90.00
_cell.angle_beta   90.00
_cell.angle_gamma   90.00
#
_symmetry.space_group_name_H-M   'P 1'
#
loop_
_entity.id
_entity.type
_entity.pdbx_description
1 polymer ?
#
loop_
_entity_poly.entity_id
_entity_poly.type
_entity_poly.pdbx_seq_one_letter_code
_entity_poly.pdbx_strand_id
1 'polypeptide(L)' 'MARPKPAPQHLRDRIRADVDAHGVRRTARRLDLSDTTIARVAGGLPVQSATIDAIERRLASADGAE' A
#
# COMPACT_ATOMS: atom_id res chain seq x y z
N MET A 1 11.40 9.38 16.25
CA MET A 1 10.72 9.57 14.94
C MET A 1 11.18 8.45 14.02
N ALA A 2 10.27 7.62 13.50
CA ALA A 2 10.66 6.52 12.60
C ALA A 2 11.20 7.09 11.28
N ARG A 3 12.35 6.60 10.80
CA ARG A 3 12.91 7.03 9.52
C ARG A 3 12.01 6.53 8.38
N PRO A 4 11.68 7.38 7.39
CA PRO A 4 10.97 6.93 6.20
C PRO A 4 11.87 5.95 5.44
N LYS A 5 11.29 4.83 5.02
CA LYS A 5 11.99 3.77 4.28
C LYS A 5 11.15 3.37 3.07
N PRO A 6 11.77 2.90 1.98
CA PRO A 6 11.02 2.35 0.87
C PRO A 6 10.18 1.15 1.35
N ALA A 7 8.97 1.04 0.83
CA ALA A 7 8.14 -0.13 1.06
C ALA A 7 8.84 -1.42 0.58
N PRO A 8 8.62 -2.56 1.25
CA PRO A 8 9.14 -3.85 0.80
C PRO A 8 8.79 -4.13 -0.65
N GLN A 9 9.66 -4.82 -1.38
CA GLN A 9 9.45 -5.07 -2.82
C GLN A 9 8.13 -5.81 -3.09
N HIS A 10 7.87 -6.89 -2.37
CA HIS A 10 6.61 -7.64 -2.48
C HIS A 10 5.37 -6.76 -2.28
N LEU A 11 5.42 -5.80 -1.35
CA LEU A 11 4.29 -4.91 -1.06
C LEU A 11 4.11 -3.89 -2.18
N ARG A 12 5.21 -3.37 -2.73
CA ARG A 12 5.16 -2.51 -3.92
C ARG A 12 4.58 -3.25 -5.11
N ASP A 13 4.99 -4.49 -5.36
CA ASP A 13 4.48 -5.30 -6.46
C ASP A 13 2.98 -5.60 -6.29
N ARG A 14 2.53 -5.98 -5.08
CA ARG A 14 1.10 -6.19 -4.80
C ARG A 14 0.28 -4.92 -5.00
N ILE A 15 0.72 -3.79 -4.42
CA ILE A 15 0.02 -2.52 -4.55
C ILE A 15 0.00 -2.06 -6.00
N ARG A 16 1.11 -2.24 -6.74
CA ARG A 16 1.20 -1.90 -8.15
C ARG A 16 0.24 -2.75 -9.00
N ALA A 17 0.17 -4.05 -8.75
CA ALA A 17 -0.77 -4.94 -9.44
C ALA A 17 -2.23 -4.55 -9.15
N ASP A 18 -2.55 -4.22 -7.90
CA ASP A 18 -3.90 -3.80 -7.52
C ASP A 18 -4.28 -2.45 -8.16
N VAL A 19 -3.34 -1.50 -8.16
CA VAL A 19 -3.50 -0.20 -8.82
C VAL A 19 -3.67 -0.35 -10.34
N ASP A 20 -2.96 -1.29 -10.96
CA ASP A 20 -3.08 -1.57 -12.39
C ASP A 20 -4.46 -2.19 -12.72
N ALA A 21 -4.92 -3.13 -11.90
CA ALA A 21 -6.20 -3.81 -12.09
C ALA A 21 -7.44 -2.94 -11.76
N HIS A 22 -7.32 -2.03 -10.79
CA HIS A 22 -8.47 -1.34 -10.20
C HIS A 22 -8.36 0.19 -10.20
N GLY A 23 -7.16 0.73 -10.41
CA GLY A 23 -6.85 2.14 -10.29
C GLY A 23 -6.55 2.59 -8.85
N VAL A 24 -5.71 3.62 -8.72
CA VAL A 24 -5.24 4.18 -7.44
C VAL A 24 -6.38 4.46 -6.45
N ARG A 25 -7.45 5.14 -6.89
CA ARG A 25 -8.58 5.49 -6.03
C ARG A 25 -9.30 4.29 -5.43
N ARG A 26 -9.43 3.21 -6.21
CA ARG A 26 -10.12 2.00 -5.76
C ARG A 26 -9.27 1.22 -4.78
N THR A 27 -7.98 1.06 -5.05
CA THR A 27 -7.01 0.46 -4.13
C THR A 27 -6.93 1.24 -2.82
N ALA A 28 -6.87 2.57 -2.90
CA ALA A 28 -6.88 3.47 -1.74
C ALA A 28 -8.14 3.29 -0.89
N ARG A 29 -9.32 3.23 -1.52
CA ARG A 29 -10.58 2.97 -0.82
C ARG A 29 -10.65 1.58 -0.20
N ARG A 30 -10.19 0.53 -0.91
CA ARG A 30 -10.20 -0.85 -0.42
C ARG A 30 -9.27 -1.02 0.79
N LEU A 31 -8.13 -0.34 0.76
CA LEU A 31 -7.16 -0.32 1.84
C LEU A 31 -7.38 0.81 2.83
N ASP A 32 -8.49 1.55 2.78
CA ASP A 32 -8.76 2.66 3.72
C ASP A 32 -7.54 3.59 3.94
N LEU A 33 -6.92 4.00 2.83
CA LEU A 33 -5.72 4.83 2.79
C LEU A 33 -5.92 5.98 1.81
N SER A 34 -5.10 7.02 1.94
CA SER A 34 -5.10 8.13 0.98
C SER A 34 -4.51 7.72 -0.37
N ASP A 35 -5.04 8.27 -1.46
CA ASP A 35 -4.55 8.06 -2.83
C ASP A 35 -3.03 8.32 -2.95
N THR A 36 -2.56 9.39 -2.29
CA THR A 36 -1.15 9.77 -2.26
C THR A 36 -0.27 8.69 -1.63
N THR A 37 -0.74 8.02 -0.58
CA THR A 37 0.01 6.93 0.07
C THR A 37 0.17 5.75 -0.87
N ILE A 38 -0.92 5.36 -1.54
CA ILE A 38 -0.90 4.27 -2.53
C ILE A 38 0.03 4.63 -3.69
N ALA A 39 -0.08 5.83 -4.25
CA ALA A 39 0.77 6.29 -5.35
C ALA A 39 2.26 6.32 -4.95
N ARG A 40 2.57 6.76 -3.72
CA ARG A 40 3.95 6.74 -3.21
C ARG A 40 4.50 5.33 -3.13
N VAL A 41 3.73 4.40 -2.58
CA VAL A 41 4.16 3.01 -2.44
C VAL A 41 4.31 2.34 -3.80
N ALA A 42 3.32 2.48 -4.70
CA ALA A 42 3.37 1.97 -6.06
C ALA A 42 4.57 2.54 -6.86
N GLY A 43 4.87 3.83 -6.66
CA GLY A 43 6.02 4.51 -7.26
C GLY A 43 7.36 4.26 -6.57
N GLY A 44 7.40 3.44 -5.51
CA GLY A 44 8.63 3.13 -4.78
C GLY A 44 9.19 4.29 -3.94
N LEU A 45 8.39 5.32 -3.68
CA LEU A 45 8.77 6.44 -2.83
C LEU A 45 8.81 6.01 -1.35
N PRO A 46 9.73 6.57 -0.55
CA PRO A 46 9.84 6.24 0.86
C PRO A 46 8.61 6.72 1.64
N VAL A 47 8.12 5.85 2.51
CA VAL A 47 6.97 6.08 3.41
C VAL A 47 7.34 5.75 4.84
N GLN A 48 6.51 6.15 5.81
CA GLN A 48 6.79 5.85 7.21
C GLN A 48 6.65 4.34 7.46
N SER A 49 7.44 3.77 8.38
CA SER A 49 7.31 2.35 8.73
C SER A 49 5.89 2.01 9.18
N ALA A 50 5.26 2.86 10.00
CA ALA A 50 3.87 2.68 10.42
C ALA A 50 2.88 2.61 9.25
N THR A 51 3.17 3.28 8.13
CA THR A 51 2.37 3.20 6.91
C THR A 51 2.51 1.84 6.25
N ILE A 52 3.72 1.28 6.21
CA ILE A 52 3.98 -0.06 5.66
C ILE A 52 3.23 -1.11 6.49
N ASP A 53 3.39 -1.09 7.81
CA ASP A 53 2.67 -1.96 8.75
C ASP A 53 1.14 -1.84 8.62
N ALA A 54 0.64 -0.62 8.36
CA ALA A 54 -0.79 -0.40 8.15
C ALA A 54 -1.29 -0.98 6.82
N ILE A 55 -0.48 -0.93 5.76
CA ILE A 55 -0.80 -1.54 4.47
C ILE A 55 -0.77 -3.06 4.58
N GLU A 56 0.27 -3.64 5.20
CA GLU A 56 0.39 -5.09 5.38
C GLU A 56 -0.79 -5.68 6.13
N ARG A 57 -1.17 -5.08 7.25
CA ARG A 57 -2.34 -5.53 8.03
C ARG A 57 -3.63 -5.47 7.24
N ARG A 58 -3.85 -4.39 6.48
CA ARG A 58 -5.06 -4.24 5.67
C ARG A 58 -5.09 -5.17 4.46
N LEU A 59 -3.94 -5.40 3.82
CA LEU A 59 -3.81 -6.41 2.77
C LEU A 59 -4.12 -7.80 3.32
N ALA A 60 -3.59 -8.15 4.49
CA ALA A 60 -3.88 -9.44 5.14
C ALA A 60 -5.38 -9.59 5.49
N SER A 61 -6.02 -8.52 5.97
CA SER A 61 -7.47 -8.51 6.24
C SER A 61 -8.33 -8.55 4.98
N ALA A 62 -7.86 -7.98 3.86
CA ALA A 62 -8.58 -8.01 2.59
C ALA A 62 -8.47 -9.36 1.86
N ASP A 63 -7.35 -10.07 2.03
CA ASP A 63 -7.10 -11.43 1.48
C ASP A 63 -7.83 -12.51 2.30
N GLY A 64 -7.88 -12.37 3.63
CA GLY A 64 -8.50 -13.37 4.52
C GLY A 64 -10.03 -13.30 4.62
N ALA A 65 -10.68 -12.43 3.85
CA ALA A 65 -12.13 -12.27 3.82
C ALA A 65 -12.80 -13.06 2.66
N GLU A 66 -12.06 -13.98 2.04
CA GLU A 66 -12.54 -14.91 1.01
C GLU A 66 -12.91 -16.29 1.59
#